data_AF-A0A7H8YUJ1-F1
#
_entry.id   AF-A0A7H8YUJ1-F1
#
_cell.length_a   1.000
_cell.length_b   1.000
_cell.length_c   1.000
_cell.angle_alpha   90.00
_cell.angle_beta   90.00
_cell.angle_gamma   90.00
#
_symmetry.space_group_name_H-M   'P 1'
#
loop_
_entity.id
_entity.type
_entity.pdbx_description
1 polymer ?
#
loop_
_entity_poly.entity_id
_entity_poly.type
_entity_poly.pdbx_seq_one_letter_code
_entity_poly.pdbx_strand_id
1 'polypeptide(L)'
;MKKILFSIAAIAMLVGCGSKDDDTPNGGNGTTTPTTQSDYLPTKKVKTITCNFIIVEDYKGGGIGPAPSLESTLEPTLNGQKFVVKTLNFSYEYDEKGRIKKITRKEEGKSDNVKTFIYGATSVKITFPNEDTGGVENFEVGLNAAGNMLAGTYDSNQRLTNTPKIGDFEWTNDNLTKISIKRNWDGKITTFANQLSYNNNLNKNKFLLYNFEGDAVTSYAQYFDFQIGWIQGVAPKNLLQQRVLTKDGTALNYTYNYTYSFDTDGFVKTINETRNARAGRNTGLGYFTDANYLTKLNTLITNIQNGTEKSKKYQLVSDKSDEKVFDIIIPIKVVKDKNGKTIDLTVNKVARHTFKLKTENGAQIVDDIRVEISYNSDMTTTYQLNY
;
A
#
# COMPACT_ATOMS: atom_id res chain seq x y z
N MET A 1 -9.23 -9.03 -19.10
CA MET A 1 -10.56 -8.44 -18.89
C MET A 1 -10.88 -8.50 -17.40
N LYS A 2 -11.63 -7.49 -16.90
CA LYS A 2 -11.91 -7.14 -15.50
C LYS A 2 -10.68 -6.79 -14.64
N LYS A 3 -10.35 -5.49 -14.60
CA LYS A 3 -9.63 -4.89 -13.47
C LYS A 3 -10.63 -4.86 -12.32
N ILE A 4 -10.38 -5.58 -11.24
CA ILE A 4 -11.15 -5.43 -10.01
C ILE A 4 -10.52 -4.24 -9.30
N LEU A 5 -10.93 -3.03 -9.68
CA LEU A 5 -10.74 -1.86 -8.85
C LEU A 5 -12.02 -1.74 -8.02
N PHE A 6 -11.90 -1.92 -6.71
CA PHE A 6 -13.01 -1.72 -5.81
C PHE A 6 -13.35 -0.23 -5.82
N SER A 7 -14.43 0.11 -6.53
CA SER A 7 -15.08 1.39 -6.48
C SER A 7 -15.28 1.83 -5.02
N ILE A 8 -14.77 2.99 -4.66
CA ILE A 8 -15.10 3.67 -3.39
C ILE A 8 -16.63 3.83 -3.26
N ALA A 9 -17.36 3.80 -4.39
CA ALA A 9 -18.82 3.89 -4.53
C ALA A 9 -19.66 2.88 -3.72
N ALA A 10 -19.11 1.80 -3.18
CA ALA A 10 -19.85 0.94 -2.25
C ALA A 10 -19.69 1.44 -0.79
N ILE A 11 -20.17 2.65 -0.48
CA ILE A 11 -20.57 3.01 0.90
C ILE A 11 -22.09 2.85 0.89
N ALA A 12 -22.55 1.61 1.01
CA ALA A 12 -23.96 1.37 1.30
C ALA A 12 -24.22 1.88 2.71
N MET A 13 -25.07 2.89 2.81
CA MET A 13 -25.56 3.45 4.05
C MET A 13 -26.25 2.34 4.86
N LEU A 14 -25.60 1.87 5.93
CA LEU A 14 -26.35 1.35 7.07
C LEU A 14 -26.78 2.57 7.89
N VAL A 15 -27.89 3.15 7.44
CA VAL A 15 -28.73 4.01 8.27
C VAL A 15 -29.29 3.10 9.36
N GLY A 16 -28.61 3.04 10.50
CA GLY A 16 -29.22 2.52 11.72
C GLY A 16 -30.27 3.50 12.16
N CYS A 17 -31.52 3.24 11.80
CA CYS A 17 -32.68 3.88 12.42
C CYS A 17 -32.55 3.77 13.94
N GLY A 18 -32.68 4.93 14.61
CA GLY A 18 -32.46 5.05 16.03
C GLY A 18 -33.39 4.18 16.88
N SER A 19 -32.83 3.65 17.95
CA SER A 19 -33.55 3.51 19.21
C SER A 19 -33.21 4.74 20.06
N LYS A 20 -34.26 5.51 20.34
CA LYS A 20 -34.28 6.55 21.37
C LYS A 20 -34.02 5.95 22.74
N ASP A 21 -33.52 6.84 23.60
CA ASP A 21 -33.49 6.81 25.06
C ASP A 21 -32.54 5.81 25.72
N ASP A 22 -31.42 6.35 26.20
CA ASP A 22 -31.08 6.25 27.62
C ASP A 22 -30.24 7.47 28.02
N ASP A 23 -30.93 8.46 28.60
CA ASP A 23 -30.34 9.49 29.43
C ASP A 23 -29.79 8.82 30.70
N THR A 24 -28.46 8.79 30.85
CA THR A 24 -27.82 8.97 32.17
C THR A 24 -26.39 9.49 31.99
N PRO A 25 -26.08 10.70 32.49
CA PRO A 25 -24.72 11.22 32.48
C PRO A 25 -23.97 10.68 33.69
N ASN A 26 -22.87 9.96 33.48
CA ASN A 26 -21.97 9.62 34.59
C ASN A 26 -20.53 10.06 34.30
N GLY A 27 -20.22 11.24 34.84
CA GLY A 27 -18.97 11.62 35.50
C GLY A 27 -17.67 10.96 35.06
N GLY A 28 -16.99 11.60 34.13
CA GLY A 28 -15.55 11.48 33.92
C GLY A 28 -14.99 12.87 33.63
N ASN A 29 -14.40 13.51 34.64
CA ASN A 29 -13.80 14.83 34.54
C ASN A 29 -12.49 14.74 33.74
N GLY A 30 -12.61 14.74 32.42
CA GLY A 30 -11.52 15.02 31.49
C GLY A 30 -11.89 16.27 30.72
N THR A 31 -11.15 17.36 30.94
CA THR A 31 -11.23 18.58 30.13
C THR A 31 -10.80 18.28 28.70
N THR A 32 -11.71 17.67 27.94
CA THR A 32 -11.60 17.59 26.49
C THR A 32 -12.23 18.86 25.94
N THR A 33 -11.39 19.83 25.58
CA THR A 33 -11.84 20.92 24.71
C THR A 33 -12.57 20.29 23.52
N PRO A 34 -13.80 20.74 23.17
CA PRO A 34 -14.51 20.19 22.03
C PRO A 34 -13.60 20.25 20.81
N THR A 35 -13.31 19.09 20.22
CA THR A 35 -12.51 19.03 18.99
C THR A 35 -13.34 19.57 17.85
N THR A 36 -12.77 20.53 17.15
CA THR A 36 -13.37 21.16 15.98
C THR A 36 -12.70 20.62 14.72
N GLN A 37 -13.40 20.67 13.59
CA GLN A 37 -12.86 20.19 12.32
C GLN A 37 -11.52 20.86 11.95
N SER A 38 -11.28 22.10 12.41
CA SER A 38 -10.02 22.83 12.23
C SER A 38 -8.81 22.17 12.89
N ASP A 39 -9.00 21.39 13.97
CA ASP A 39 -7.91 20.76 14.71
C ASP A 39 -7.22 19.63 13.92
N TYR A 40 -7.91 19.11 12.91
CA TYR A 40 -7.42 18.08 12.00
C TYR A 40 -6.68 18.66 10.79
N LEU A 41 -6.72 19.97 10.59
CA LEU A 41 -6.14 20.63 9.43
C LEU A 41 -4.74 21.16 9.76
N PRO A 42 -3.79 21.11 8.81
CA PRO A 42 -2.49 21.73 9.01
C PRO A 42 -2.64 23.26 9.01
N THR A 43 -1.82 23.96 9.80
CA THR A 43 -1.82 25.44 9.82
C THR A 43 -1.26 26.03 8.53
N LYS A 44 -0.31 25.35 7.88
CA LYS A 44 0.24 25.68 6.56
C LYS A 44 -0.33 24.74 5.49
N LYS A 45 -0.86 25.31 4.40
CA LYS A 45 -1.61 24.57 3.36
C LYS A 45 -0.73 24.28 2.15
N VAL A 46 -0.76 23.05 1.66
CA VAL A 46 -0.02 22.68 0.46
C VAL A 46 -0.82 23.12 -0.76
N LYS A 47 -0.25 23.95 -1.64
CA LYS A 47 -0.90 24.33 -2.91
C LYS A 47 -0.72 23.27 -3.98
N THR A 48 0.50 22.75 -4.11
CA THR A 48 0.83 21.78 -5.16
C THR A 48 1.82 20.74 -4.67
N ILE A 49 1.72 19.54 -5.24
CA ILE A 49 2.70 18.46 -5.05
C ILE A 49 3.12 17.93 -6.40
N THR A 50 4.42 17.79 -6.62
CA THR A 50 4.98 17.22 -7.85
C THR A 50 5.84 16.01 -7.52
N CYS A 51 5.71 14.95 -8.31
CA CYS A 51 6.63 13.81 -8.29
C CYS A 51 6.84 13.22 -9.67
N ASN A 52 7.93 12.46 -9.83
CA ASN A 52 8.09 11.53 -10.94
C ASN A 52 7.85 10.12 -10.41
N PHE A 53 7.00 9.37 -11.10
CA PHE A 53 6.70 7.99 -10.73
C PHE A 53 6.89 7.06 -11.92
N ILE A 54 7.23 5.82 -11.63
CA ILE A 54 7.41 4.79 -12.65
C ILE A 54 6.13 3.95 -12.73
N ILE A 55 5.57 3.86 -13.93
CA ILE A 55 4.44 2.99 -14.28
C ILE A 55 5.00 1.74 -14.94
N VAL A 56 4.42 0.59 -14.61
CA VAL A 56 4.61 -0.65 -15.35
C VAL A 56 3.55 -0.75 -16.44
N GLU A 57 3.96 -0.69 -17.69
CA GLU A 57 3.15 -1.10 -18.83
C GLU A 57 3.41 -2.57 -19.12
N ASP A 58 2.49 -3.41 -18.64
CA ASP A 58 2.54 -4.84 -18.91
C ASP A 58 2.17 -5.10 -20.38
N TYR A 59 2.88 -6.03 -21.02
CA TYR A 59 2.42 -6.55 -22.30
C TYR A 59 1.15 -7.38 -22.05
N LYS A 60 0.06 -7.05 -22.76
CA LYS A 60 -1.19 -7.83 -22.71
C LYS A 60 -0.93 -9.24 -23.25
N GLY A 61 -0.61 -10.16 -22.36
CA GLY A 61 -0.40 -11.55 -22.73
C GLY A 61 0.34 -12.32 -21.67
N GLY A 62 -0.27 -12.48 -20.49
CA GLY A 62 0.08 -13.54 -19.56
C GLY A 62 -0.26 -14.88 -20.20
N GLY A 63 0.56 -15.32 -21.15
CA GLY A 63 0.60 -16.71 -21.55
C GLY A 63 1.27 -17.51 -20.45
N ILE A 64 0.70 -18.67 -20.13
CA ILE A 64 1.41 -19.72 -19.40
C ILE A 64 2.58 -20.10 -20.30
N GLY A 65 3.75 -19.52 -20.05
CA GLY A 65 4.99 -20.03 -20.62
C GLY A 65 5.17 -21.50 -20.20
N PRO A 66 5.99 -22.28 -20.92
CA PRO A 66 6.23 -23.69 -20.57
C PRO A 66 6.59 -23.84 -19.08
N ALA A 67 6.26 -25.01 -18.51
CA ALA A 67 6.54 -25.31 -17.11
C ALA A 67 7.98 -24.89 -16.76
N PRO A 68 8.18 -24.09 -15.70
CA PRO A 68 9.47 -23.48 -15.46
C PRO A 68 10.52 -24.57 -15.14
N SER A 69 11.53 -24.71 -15.99
CA SER A 69 12.78 -25.36 -15.58
C SER A 69 13.49 -24.51 -14.53
N LEU A 70 14.44 -25.10 -13.79
CA LEU A 70 15.27 -24.31 -12.87
C LEU A 70 16.00 -23.20 -13.63
N GLU A 71 16.51 -23.48 -14.83
CA GLU A 71 17.22 -22.51 -15.65
C GLU A 71 16.32 -21.33 -16.03
N SER A 72 15.13 -21.58 -16.58
CA SER A 72 14.17 -20.51 -16.94
C SER A 72 13.65 -19.72 -15.72
N THR A 73 13.52 -20.37 -14.57
CA THR A 73 13.21 -19.75 -13.28
C THR A 73 14.29 -18.75 -12.88
N LEU A 74 15.55 -19.07 -13.16
CA LEU A 74 16.71 -18.29 -12.74
C LEU A 74 17.18 -17.25 -13.76
N GLU A 75 16.67 -17.27 -14.98
CA GLU A 75 17.02 -16.26 -15.99
C GLU A 75 16.57 -14.84 -15.56
N PRO A 76 17.43 -13.82 -15.70
CA PRO A 76 17.16 -12.44 -15.29
C PRO A 76 16.31 -11.71 -16.35
N THR A 77 15.10 -12.19 -16.64
CA THR A 77 14.18 -11.59 -17.60
C THR A 77 13.08 -10.78 -16.90
N LEU A 78 12.62 -9.70 -17.54
CA LEU A 78 11.50 -8.88 -17.05
C LEU A 78 10.13 -9.42 -17.48
N ASN A 79 10.10 -10.58 -18.13
CA ASN A 79 8.89 -11.18 -18.72
C ASN A 79 8.03 -10.18 -19.52
N GLY A 80 8.67 -9.37 -20.37
CA GLY A 80 7.98 -8.40 -21.23
C GLY A 80 7.49 -7.12 -20.54
N GLN A 81 7.69 -6.96 -19.22
CA GLN A 81 7.36 -5.72 -18.53
C GLN A 81 8.15 -4.54 -19.10
N LYS A 82 7.44 -3.44 -19.38
CA LYS A 82 8.02 -2.17 -19.81
C LYS A 82 7.74 -1.12 -18.75
N PHE A 83 8.72 -0.26 -18.51
CA PHE A 83 8.61 0.80 -17.50
C PHE A 83 8.52 2.15 -18.19
N VAL A 84 7.73 3.06 -17.63
CA VAL A 84 7.59 4.44 -18.12
C VAL A 84 7.67 5.37 -16.95
N VAL A 85 8.56 6.35 -17.00
CA VAL A 85 8.55 7.41 -15.99
C VAL A 85 7.59 8.51 -16.44
N LYS A 86 6.75 8.96 -15.51
CA LYS A 86 5.74 9.99 -15.72
C LYS A 86 5.85 11.06 -14.65
N THR A 87 5.66 12.32 -15.04
CA THR A 87 5.44 13.39 -14.06
C THR A 87 3.98 13.39 -13.60
N LEU A 88 3.78 13.57 -12.30
CA LEU A 88 2.48 13.70 -11.66
C LEU A 88 2.43 14.97 -10.83
N ASN A 89 1.34 15.74 -11.00
CA ASN A 89 1.09 16.94 -10.23
C ASN A 89 -0.28 16.84 -9.54
N PHE A 90 -0.32 17.26 -8.28
CA PHE A 90 -1.55 17.48 -7.52
C PHE A 90 -1.64 18.96 -7.22
N SER A 91 -2.83 19.55 -7.36
CA SER A 91 -3.11 20.90 -6.87
C SER A 91 -4.37 20.93 -6.02
N TYR A 92 -4.38 21.81 -5.04
CA TYR A 92 -5.42 21.89 -4.02
C TYR A 92 -6.00 23.29 -3.97
N GLU A 93 -7.34 23.36 -3.94
CA GLU A 93 -8.05 24.58 -3.58
C GLU A 93 -8.73 24.38 -2.22
N TYR A 94 -8.75 25.43 -1.42
CA TYR A 94 -9.28 25.42 -0.06
C TYR A 94 -10.55 26.26 0.04
N ASP A 95 -11.43 25.90 0.97
CA ASP A 95 -12.52 26.79 1.41
C ASP A 95 -12.06 27.76 2.51
N GLU A 96 -12.96 28.63 2.95
CA GLU A 96 -12.70 29.66 3.97
C GLU A 96 -12.28 29.10 5.33
N LYS A 97 -12.61 27.82 5.61
CA LYS A 97 -12.22 27.11 6.84
C LYS A 97 -10.91 26.34 6.65
N GLY A 98 -10.26 26.45 5.49
CA GLY A 98 -8.99 25.80 5.19
C GLY A 98 -9.11 24.30 4.88
N ARG A 99 -10.32 23.82 4.54
CA ARG A 99 -10.59 22.44 4.11
C ARG A 99 -10.40 22.34 2.59
N ILE A 100 -9.94 21.20 2.10
CA ILE A 100 -9.77 21.00 0.66
C ILE A 100 -11.16 20.94 0.01
N LYS A 101 -11.48 21.90 -0.86
CA LYS A 101 -12.72 21.90 -1.65
C LYS A 101 -12.52 21.29 -3.05
N LYS A 102 -11.28 21.20 -3.52
CA LYS A 102 -10.96 20.62 -4.83
C LYS A 102 -9.55 20.05 -4.87
N ILE A 103 -9.42 18.90 -5.51
CA ILE A 103 -8.15 18.27 -5.88
C ILE A 103 -8.10 18.18 -7.40
N THR A 104 -6.99 18.59 -8.00
CA THR A 104 -6.72 18.34 -9.43
C THR A 104 -5.46 17.49 -9.55
N ARG A 105 -5.58 16.30 -10.14
CA ARG A 105 -4.47 15.43 -10.49
C ARG A 105 -4.17 15.56 -11.99
N LYS A 106 -2.93 15.87 -12.34
CA LYS A 106 -2.44 15.96 -13.72
C LYS A 106 -1.27 15.01 -13.92
N GLU A 107 -1.52 13.96 -14.70
CA GLU A 107 -0.50 13.00 -15.14
C GLU A 107 -0.01 13.37 -16.55
N GLU A 108 1.30 13.29 -16.78
CA GLU A 108 1.91 13.58 -18.08
C GLU A 108 1.29 12.77 -19.23
N GLY A 109 0.71 13.49 -20.19
CA GLY A 109 0.04 12.90 -21.35
C GLY A 109 -1.42 12.49 -21.10
N LYS A 110 -2.02 12.90 -19.99
CA LYS A 110 -3.46 12.72 -19.70
C LYS A 110 -4.13 14.04 -19.39
N SER A 111 -5.46 14.06 -19.55
CA SER A 111 -6.32 15.15 -19.10
C SER A 111 -6.36 15.22 -17.57
N ASP A 112 -6.74 16.39 -17.06
CA ASP A 112 -6.86 16.63 -15.62
C ASP A 112 -7.98 15.76 -15.01
N ASN A 113 -7.68 15.12 -13.88
CA ASN A 113 -8.64 14.40 -13.05
C ASN A 113 -9.02 15.31 -11.87
N VAL A 114 -10.25 15.80 -11.85
CA VAL A 114 -10.73 16.81 -10.89
C VAL A 114 -11.71 16.19 -9.92
N LYS A 115 -11.48 16.38 -8.63
CA LYS A 115 -12.38 15.95 -7.55
C LYS A 115 -12.81 17.15 -6.73
N THR A 116 -14.08 17.23 -6.35
CA THR A 116 -14.63 18.35 -5.57
C THR A 116 -15.29 17.88 -4.28
N PHE A 117 -15.25 18.73 -3.26
CA PHE A 117 -15.79 18.50 -1.93
C PHE A 117 -16.64 19.72 -1.56
N ILE A 118 -17.94 19.50 -1.36
CA ILE A 118 -18.89 20.53 -0.95
C ILE A 118 -19.35 20.18 0.46
N TYR A 119 -18.88 20.95 1.43
CA TYR A 119 -19.16 20.72 2.84
C TYR A 119 -20.48 21.40 3.25
N GLY A 120 -21.45 20.60 3.68
CA GLY A 120 -22.63 21.04 4.40
C GLY A 120 -22.40 21.12 5.92
N ALA A 121 -23.49 21.30 6.66
CA ALA A 121 -23.44 21.33 8.13
C ALA A 121 -23.16 19.95 8.74
N THR A 122 -23.77 18.90 8.17
CA THR A 122 -23.73 17.52 8.70
C THR A 122 -23.25 16.50 7.68
N SER A 123 -22.80 16.94 6.50
CA SER A 123 -22.38 16.06 5.42
C SER A 123 -21.39 16.73 4.47
N VAL A 124 -20.76 15.93 3.61
CA VAL A 124 -19.90 16.38 2.51
C VAL A 124 -20.31 15.66 1.25
N LYS A 125 -20.65 16.42 0.21
CA LYS A 125 -20.86 15.89 -1.13
C LYS A 125 -19.54 15.86 -1.88
N ILE A 126 -19.19 14.69 -2.41
CA ILE A 126 -17.92 14.43 -3.09
C ILE A 126 -18.22 14.04 -4.53
N THR A 127 -17.55 14.68 -5.49
CA THR A 127 -17.70 14.41 -6.92
C THR A 127 -16.34 14.08 -7.53
N PHE A 128 -16.25 13.04 -8.36
CA PHE A 128 -15.00 12.62 -9.00
C PHE A 128 -15.28 11.87 -10.31
N PRO A 129 -14.36 11.92 -11.29
CA PRO A 129 -14.45 11.10 -12.49
C PRO A 129 -14.23 9.63 -12.15
N ASN A 130 -15.09 8.76 -12.67
CA ASN A 130 -14.89 7.32 -12.66
C ASN A 130 -14.07 6.95 -13.91
N GLU A 131 -12.80 6.55 -13.70
CA GLU A 131 -11.89 6.20 -14.80
C GLU A 131 -12.26 4.90 -15.53
N ASP A 132 -13.08 4.02 -14.92
CA ASP A 132 -13.52 2.77 -15.51
C ASP A 132 -14.74 2.94 -16.43
N THR A 133 -15.67 3.82 -16.05
CA THR A 133 -16.88 4.10 -16.85
C THR A 133 -16.73 5.32 -17.74
N GLY A 134 -15.73 6.17 -17.49
CA GLY A 134 -15.58 7.48 -18.13
C GLY A 134 -16.61 8.52 -17.68
N GLY A 135 -17.48 8.17 -16.72
CA GLY A 135 -18.52 9.05 -16.19
C GLY A 135 -18.07 9.86 -14.97
N VAL A 136 -18.99 10.63 -14.40
CA VAL A 136 -18.79 11.35 -13.14
C VAL A 136 -19.64 10.68 -12.07
N GLU A 137 -19.01 10.33 -10.95
CA GLU A 137 -19.68 9.82 -9.77
C GLU A 137 -19.80 10.89 -8.71
N ASN A 138 -20.86 10.80 -7.91
CA ASN A 138 -21.05 11.61 -6.74
C ASN A 138 -21.60 10.76 -5.60
N PHE A 139 -21.13 11.02 -4.39
CA PHE A 139 -21.73 10.46 -3.18
C PHE A 139 -21.63 11.47 -2.04
N GLU A 140 -22.39 11.20 -0.98
CA GLU A 140 -22.47 12.04 0.19
C GLU A 140 -22.09 11.25 1.44
N VAL A 141 -21.29 11.85 2.31
CA VAL A 141 -20.83 11.25 3.56
C VAL A 141 -21.24 12.14 4.72
N GLY A 142 -21.87 11.57 5.74
CA GLY A 142 -22.21 12.29 6.95
C GLY A 142 -20.97 12.73 7.74
N LEU A 143 -21.13 13.74 8.60
CA LEU A 143 -20.12 14.23 9.53
C LEU A 143 -20.55 13.93 10.96
N ASN A 144 -19.59 13.55 11.82
CA ASN A 144 -19.84 13.53 13.26
C ASN A 144 -19.77 14.95 13.85
N ALA A 145 -20.04 15.09 15.16
CA ALA A 145 -20.04 16.38 15.85
C ALA A 145 -18.68 17.12 15.79
N ALA A 146 -17.58 16.40 15.65
CA ALA A 146 -16.24 16.98 15.49
C ALA A 146 -15.92 17.34 14.02
N GLY A 147 -16.82 17.06 13.08
CA GLY A 147 -16.62 17.30 11.65
C GLY A 147 -15.81 16.20 10.93
N ASN A 148 -15.67 15.02 11.52
CA ASN A 148 -15.04 13.88 10.87
C ASN A 148 -16.04 13.15 9.96
N MET A 149 -15.59 12.76 8.78
CA MET A 149 -16.40 11.98 7.84
C MET A 149 -16.74 10.62 8.44
N LEU A 150 -18.01 10.22 8.41
CA LEU A 150 -18.52 8.95 8.94
C LEU A 150 -18.16 7.78 8.01
N ALA A 151 -16.86 7.50 7.90
CA ALA A 151 -16.26 6.46 7.07
C ALA A 151 -15.67 5.30 7.89
N GLY A 152 -15.95 5.30 9.20
CA GLY A 152 -15.40 4.39 10.19
C GLY A 152 -15.89 4.74 11.59
N THR A 153 -15.37 4.05 12.59
CA THR A 153 -15.59 4.35 14.01
C THR A 153 -14.42 5.12 14.59
N TYR A 154 -14.69 5.87 15.66
CA TYR A 154 -13.72 6.74 16.31
C TYR A 154 -13.69 6.46 17.81
N ASP A 155 -12.52 6.62 18.43
CA ASP A 155 -12.42 6.66 19.89
C ASP A 155 -12.77 8.05 20.46
N SER A 156 -12.73 8.20 21.78
CA SER A 156 -12.99 9.47 22.48
C SER A 156 -12.02 10.59 22.08
N ASN A 157 -10.82 10.25 21.64
CA ASN A 157 -9.81 11.19 21.12
C ASN A 157 -9.98 11.48 19.63
N GLN A 158 -11.07 11.01 19.00
CA GLN A 158 -11.35 11.17 17.59
C GLN A 158 -10.28 10.51 16.68
N ARG A 159 -9.65 9.44 17.15
CA ARG A 159 -8.77 8.59 16.34
C ARG A 159 -9.60 7.48 15.69
N LEU A 160 -9.34 7.18 14.42
CA LEU A 160 -10.00 6.06 13.73
C LEU A 160 -9.71 4.73 14.44
N THR A 161 -10.73 3.96 14.79
CA THR A 161 -10.59 2.63 15.41
C THR A 161 -10.92 1.50 14.45
N ASN A 162 -11.78 1.74 13.47
CA ASN A 162 -12.11 0.79 12.41
C ASN A 162 -12.59 1.53 11.16
N THR A 163 -12.34 0.96 9.98
CA THR A 163 -13.12 1.29 8.78
C THR A 163 -13.63 -0.02 8.15
N PRO A 164 -14.89 -0.11 7.69
CA PRO A 164 -15.45 -1.38 7.23
C PRO A 164 -14.68 -2.08 6.10
N LYS A 165 -14.03 -1.32 5.21
CA LYS A 165 -13.28 -1.87 4.07
C LYS A 165 -11.83 -2.23 4.39
N ILE A 166 -11.24 -1.61 5.40
CA ILE A 166 -9.81 -1.80 5.72
C ILE A 166 -9.66 -2.66 6.96
N GLY A 167 -10.47 -2.45 8.00
CA GLY A 167 -10.41 -3.22 9.24
C GLY A 167 -10.02 -2.37 10.44
N ASP A 168 -9.34 -2.99 11.40
CA ASP A 168 -9.13 -2.46 12.75
C ASP A 168 -7.83 -1.67 12.87
N PHE A 169 -7.85 -0.62 13.68
CA PHE A 169 -6.75 0.34 13.86
C PHE A 169 -6.30 0.33 15.33
N GLU A 170 -5.02 0.13 15.56
CA GLU A 170 -4.42 0.13 16.88
C GLU A 170 -3.50 1.34 17.05
N TRP A 171 -3.68 2.07 18.16
CA TRP A 171 -2.93 3.28 18.46
C TRP A 171 -2.09 3.10 19.72
N THR A 172 -0.89 3.65 19.72
CA THR A 172 -0.01 3.68 20.89
C THR A 172 0.70 5.02 20.93
N ASN A 173 0.65 5.70 22.08
CA ASN A 173 1.26 7.02 22.27
C ASN A 173 0.89 8.03 21.15
N ASP A 174 -0.38 8.04 20.77
CA ASP A 174 -0.96 8.89 19.72
C ASP A 174 -0.42 8.67 18.30
N ASN A 175 0.21 7.52 18.05
CA ASN A 175 0.61 7.06 16.73
C ASN A 175 -0.17 5.80 16.33
N LEU A 176 -0.61 5.71 15.07
CA LEU A 176 -1.29 4.54 14.51
C LEU A 176 -0.24 3.46 14.24
N THR A 177 -0.12 2.46 15.11
CA THR A 177 0.98 1.48 15.07
C THR A 177 0.63 0.23 14.27
N LYS A 178 -0.66 -0.09 14.12
CA LYS A 178 -1.08 -1.28 13.38
C LYS A 178 -2.46 -1.11 12.75
N ILE A 179 -2.61 -1.68 11.55
CA ILE A 179 -3.89 -1.81 10.84
C ILE A 179 -4.07 -3.27 10.45
N SER A 180 -5.18 -3.90 10.87
CA SER A 180 -5.44 -5.33 10.67
C SER A 180 -6.65 -5.56 9.77
N ILE A 181 -6.46 -6.36 8.72
CA ILE A 181 -7.47 -6.73 7.73
C ILE A 181 -7.67 -8.25 7.78
N LYS A 182 -8.89 -8.71 7.99
CA LYS A 182 -9.23 -10.13 7.93
C LYS A 182 -9.92 -10.43 6.60
N ARG A 183 -9.41 -11.41 5.84
CA ARG A 183 -10.02 -11.89 4.59
C ARG A 183 -10.36 -13.37 4.70
N ASN A 184 -11.56 -13.73 4.29
CA ASN A 184 -11.99 -15.12 4.17
C ASN A 184 -11.74 -15.60 2.74
N TRP A 185 -10.89 -16.61 2.59
CA TRP A 185 -10.60 -17.29 1.33
C TRP A 185 -11.10 -18.73 1.46
N ASP A 186 -12.29 -19.00 0.91
CA ASP A 186 -12.90 -20.34 0.88
C ASP A 186 -12.94 -21.03 2.26
N GLY A 187 -13.36 -20.29 3.29
CA GLY A 187 -13.45 -20.77 4.67
C GLY A 187 -12.18 -20.59 5.50
N LYS A 188 -11.05 -20.21 4.87
CA LYS A 188 -9.80 -19.90 5.58
C LYS A 188 -9.68 -18.40 5.84
N ILE A 189 -9.69 -18.02 7.12
CA ILE A 189 -9.41 -16.64 7.53
C ILE A 189 -7.90 -16.40 7.45
N THR A 190 -7.52 -15.41 6.67
CA THR A 190 -6.14 -14.89 6.58
C THR A 190 -6.13 -13.47 7.13
N THR A 191 -5.19 -13.18 8.01
CA THR A 191 -5.01 -11.83 8.55
C THR A 191 -3.83 -11.15 7.87
N PHE A 192 -4.09 -9.97 7.29
CA PHE A 192 -3.05 -9.06 6.81
C PHE A 192 -2.90 -7.92 7.81
N ALA A 193 -1.69 -7.61 8.24
CA ALA A 193 -1.46 -6.48 9.14
C ALA A 193 -0.39 -5.55 8.57
N ASN A 194 -0.68 -4.25 8.56
CA ASN A 194 0.34 -3.23 8.33
C ASN A 194 0.87 -2.81 9.70
N GLN A 195 2.16 -3.03 9.94
CA GLN A 195 2.86 -2.50 11.10
C GLN A 195 3.51 -1.17 10.71
N LEU A 196 3.29 -0.13 11.51
CA LEU A 196 3.74 1.22 11.25
C LEU A 196 4.68 1.66 12.36
N SER A 197 5.82 2.21 11.96
CA SER A 197 6.77 2.85 12.88
C SER A 197 6.98 4.31 12.48
N TYR A 198 7.32 5.14 13.46
CA TYR A 198 7.37 6.59 13.33
C TYR A 198 8.73 7.11 13.76
N ASN A 199 9.16 8.20 13.12
CA ASN A 199 10.34 8.92 13.55
C ASN A 199 10.02 9.90 14.69
N ASN A 200 11.02 10.64 15.16
CA ASN A 200 10.84 11.59 16.26
C ASN A 200 10.28 12.95 15.84
N ASN A 201 10.08 13.20 14.55
CA ASN A 201 9.59 14.48 14.05
C ASN A 201 8.07 14.60 14.23
N LEU A 202 7.60 15.76 14.64
CA LEU A 202 6.17 16.06 14.77
C LEU A 202 5.50 16.15 13.40
N ASN A 203 4.31 15.57 13.27
CA ASN A 203 3.50 15.63 12.06
C ASN A 203 2.73 16.96 11.95
N LYS A 204 3.43 18.08 11.71
CA LYS A 204 2.80 19.41 11.52
C LYS A 204 1.85 19.45 10.33
N ASN A 205 2.11 18.63 9.31
CA ASN A 205 1.30 18.49 8.11
C ASN A 205 -0.03 17.75 8.32
N LYS A 206 -0.22 17.09 9.47
CA LYS A 206 -1.40 16.27 9.77
C LYS A 206 -1.63 15.15 8.73
N PHE A 207 -0.55 14.53 8.24
CA PHE A 207 -0.67 13.39 7.33
C PHE A 207 -1.23 12.18 8.05
N LEU A 208 -2.38 11.67 7.58
CA LEU A 208 -3.03 10.46 8.08
C LEU A 208 -3.03 9.40 6.98
N LEU A 209 -1.93 8.68 6.84
CA LEU A 209 -1.77 7.61 5.85
C LEU A 209 -2.16 6.27 6.48
N TYR A 210 -3.21 5.64 5.98
CA TYR A 210 -3.69 4.35 6.49
C TYR A 210 -4.26 3.42 5.43
N ASN A 211 -4.66 3.93 4.26
CA ASN A 211 -5.23 3.09 3.22
C ASN A 211 -4.10 2.35 2.49
N PHE A 212 -3.73 1.18 3.03
CA PHE A 212 -2.65 0.35 2.50
C PHE A 212 -3.14 -0.88 1.71
N GLU A 213 -4.25 -0.75 0.99
CA GLU A 213 -4.92 -1.83 0.27
C GLU A 213 -4.05 -2.59 -0.77
N GLY A 214 -3.85 -3.90 -0.55
CA GLY A 214 -3.69 -4.92 -1.60
C GLY A 214 -2.35 -5.03 -2.34
N ASP A 215 -2.40 -5.74 -3.48
CA ASP A 215 -1.28 -6.02 -4.41
C ASP A 215 -0.83 -4.79 -5.22
N ALA A 216 -1.62 -3.70 -5.18
CA ALA A 216 -1.35 -2.43 -5.83
C ALA A 216 -0.86 -1.43 -4.77
N VAL A 217 0.45 -1.37 -4.63
CA VAL A 217 1.29 -0.28 -4.12
C VAL A 217 0.56 1.00 -3.68
N THR A 218 -0.01 1.00 -2.48
CA THR A 218 -0.55 2.21 -1.85
C THR A 218 0.59 3.12 -1.40
N SER A 219 0.61 4.33 -1.93
CA SER A 219 1.70 5.29 -1.79
C SER A 219 1.19 6.66 -1.38
N TYR A 220 2.09 7.58 -1.04
CA TYR A 220 1.73 8.98 -0.83
C TYR A 220 0.99 9.58 -2.04
N ALA A 221 1.24 9.09 -3.26
CA ALA A 221 0.51 9.50 -4.45
C ALA A 221 -1.01 9.24 -4.34
N GLN A 222 -1.44 8.10 -3.78
CA GLN A 222 -2.86 7.81 -3.58
C GLN A 222 -3.46 8.69 -2.47
N TYR A 223 -2.70 8.91 -1.40
CA TYR A 223 -3.11 9.83 -0.34
C TYR A 223 -3.33 11.24 -0.89
N PHE A 224 -2.40 11.74 -1.70
CA PHE A 224 -2.46 13.05 -2.32
C PHE A 224 -3.55 13.19 -3.40
N ASP A 225 -3.93 12.08 -4.05
CA ASP A 225 -5.00 12.07 -5.06
C ASP A 225 -6.41 12.21 -4.46
N PHE A 226 -6.60 11.75 -3.22
CA PHE A 226 -7.94 11.68 -2.64
C PHE A 226 -7.97 11.83 -1.11
N GLN A 227 -7.25 10.97 -0.39
CA GLN A 227 -7.41 10.81 1.06
C GLN A 227 -7.04 12.07 1.85
N ILE A 228 -6.15 12.92 1.32
CA ILE A 228 -5.81 14.21 1.93
C ILE A 228 -7.02 15.16 2.06
N GLY A 229 -8.02 15.04 1.17
CA GLY A 229 -9.28 15.79 1.26
C GLY A 229 -10.32 15.14 2.18
N TRP A 230 -10.03 13.94 2.69
CA TRP A 230 -10.94 13.12 3.45
C TRP A 230 -10.63 13.21 4.95
N ILE A 231 -11.30 14.13 5.64
CA ILE A 231 -11.04 14.45 7.05
C ILE A 231 -11.64 13.36 7.95
N GLN A 232 -10.80 12.48 8.53
CA GLN A 232 -11.20 11.40 9.44
C GLN A 232 -10.45 11.42 10.76
N GLY A 233 -10.54 12.55 11.45
CA GLY A 233 -10.04 12.65 12.81
C GLY A 233 -8.54 12.87 12.88
N VAL A 234 -7.97 12.46 14.00
CA VAL A 234 -6.60 12.81 14.40
C VAL A 234 -5.57 12.07 13.56
N ALA A 235 -4.66 12.83 12.96
CA ALA A 235 -3.45 12.30 12.34
C ALA A 235 -2.44 11.83 13.41
N PRO A 236 -1.57 10.85 13.12
CA PRO A 236 -0.51 10.42 14.04
C PRO A 236 0.34 11.59 14.51
N LYS A 237 0.74 11.56 15.79
CA LYS A 237 1.60 12.57 16.42
C LYS A 237 2.89 12.78 15.62
N ASN A 238 3.49 11.71 15.14
CA ASN A 238 4.78 11.72 14.46
C ASN A 238 4.66 11.38 12.97
N LEU A 239 5.72 11.66 12.20
CA LEU A 239 5.77 11.29 10.79
C LEU A 239 6.11 9.81 10.62
N LEU A 240 5.35 9.14 9.77
CA LEU A 240 5.53 7.72 9.45
C LEU A 240 6.93 7.48 8.91
N GLN A 241 7.69 6.57 9.50
CA GLN A 241 9.03 6.21 9.07
C GLN A 241 9.01 4.96 8.19
N GLN A 242 8.21 3.96 8.58
CA GLN A 242 8.15 2.70 7.86
C GLN A 242 6.76 2.07 7.99
N ARG A 243 6.37 1.36 6.93
CA ARG A 243 5.27 0.41 6.93
C ARG A 243 5.80 -0.96 6.51
N VAL A 244 5.46 -2.00 7.26
CA VAL A 244 5.71 -3.40 6.93
C VAL A 244 4.38 -4.13 6.82
N LEU A 245 4.10 -4.72 5.66
CA LEU A 245 2.93 -5.59 5.51
C LEU A 245 3.29 -7.02 5.95
N THR A 246 2.47 -7.60 6.81
CA THR A 246 2.60 -8.98 7.29
C THR A 246 1.36 -9.79 6.94
N LYS A 247 1.52 -11.10 6.78
CA LYS A 247 0.45 -12.07 6.60
C LYS A 247 0.56 -13.12 7.71
N ASP A 248 -0.52 -13.29 8.47
CA ASP A 248 -0.60 -14.23 9.60
C ASP A 248 0.61 -14.11 10.56
N GLY A 249 1.04 -12.87 10.84
CA GLY A 249 2.18 -12.55 11.69
C GLY A 249 3.56 -12.69 11.04
N THR A 250 3.64 -13.22 9.82
CA THR A 250 4.91 -13.37 9.07
C THR A 250 5.12 -12.16 8.16
N ALA A 251 6.32 -11.58 8.16
CA ALA A 251 6.63 -10.46 7.27
C ALA A 251 6.49 -10.88 5.79
N LEU A 252 5.80 -10.06 5.01
CA LEU A 252 5.86 -10.14 3.55
C LEU A 252 7.04 -9.31 3.05
N ASN A 253 7.44 -9.50 1.79
CA ASN A 253 8.53 -8.73 1.17
C ASN A 253 8.14 -7.27 0.86
N TYR A 254 6.97 -6.79 1.31
CA TYR A 254 6.48 -5.45 1.03
C TYR A 254 6.73 -4.49 2.19
N THR A 255 7.88 -3.80 2.10
CA THR A 255 8.30 -2.76 3.03
C THR A 255 8.36 -1.41 2.34
N TYR A 256 7.87 -0.39 3.04
CA TYR A 256 7.86 1.01 2.59
C TYR A 256 8.60 1.82 3.64
N ASN A 257 9.58 2.61 3.21
CA ASN A 257 10.27 3.56 4.08
C ASN A 257 10.05 4.97 3.58
N TYR A 258 9.94 5.90 4.53
CA TYR A 258 9.68 7.29 4.25
C TYR A 258 10.72 8.15 4.96
N THR A 259 11.33 9.06 4.22
CA THR A 259 12.19 10.10 4.77
C THR A 259 11.70 11.48 4.36
N TYR A 260 12.00 12.48 5.19
CA TYR A 260 11.43 13.81 5.06
C TYR A 260 12.54 14.87 5.11
N SER A 261 12.34 15.94 4.36
CA SER A 261 13.03 17.22 4.61
C SER A 261 12.00 18.27 4.96
N PHE A 262 12.44 19.33 5.63
CA PHE A 262 11.57 20.34 6.21
C PHE A 262 11.91 21.73 5.69
N ASP A 263 10.92 22.61 5.64
CA ASP A 263 11.14 24.04 5.52
C ASP A 263 11.53 24.68 6.87
N THR A 264 11.72 26.00 6.88
CA THR A 264 12.10 26.76 8.07
C THR A 264 11.06 26.72 9.20
N ASP A 265 9.79 26.48 8.86
CA ASP A 265 8.70 26.40 9.82
C ASP A 265 8.51 24.98 10.37
N GLY A 266 9.34 24.03 9.91
CA GLY A 266 9.27 22.62 10.27
C GLY A 266 8.14 21.85 9.56
N PHE A 267 7.59 22.39 8.48
CA PHE A 267 6.65 21.70 7.60
C PHE A 267 7.39 20.87 6.56
N VAL A 268 6.83 19.73 6.17
CA VAL A 268 7.47 18.80 5.22
C VAL A 268 7.59 19.45 3.84
N LYS A 269 8.82 19.64 3.37
CA LYS A 269 9.14 20.15 2.03
C LYS A 269 9.26 19.03 1.00
N THR A 270 9.92 17.93 1.36
CA THR A 270 10.10 16.77 0.48
C THR A 270 9.80 15.49 1.24
N ILE A 271 9.18 14.53 0.56
CA ILE A 271 9.02 13.15 1.02
C ILE A 271 9.75 12.24 0.04
N ASN A 272 10.67 11.40 0.52
CA ASN A 272 11.18 10.28 -0.25
C ASN A 272 10.50 9.00 0.24
N GLU A 273 9.72 8.39 -0.64
CA GLU A 273 9.08 7.10 -0.42
C GLU A 273 9.88 6.03 -1.16
N THR A 274 10.54 5.14 -0.43
CA THR A 274 11.18 3.95 -0.98
C THR A 274 10.27 2.75 -0.75
N ARG A 275 10.07 1.92 -1.76
CA ARG A 275 9.19 0.74 -1.67
C ARG A 275 9.80 -0.46 -2.38
N ASN A 276 9.68 -1.64 -1.78
CA ASN A 276 9.72 -2.91 -2.52
C ASN A 276 8.26 -3.30 -2.78
N ALA A 277 7.82 -3.23 -4.02
CA ALA A 277 6.41 -3.38 -4.32
C ALA A 277 6.18 -4.15 -5.62
N ARG A 278 5.05 -4.83 -5.73
CA ARG A 278 4.76 -5.72 -6.87
C ARG A 278 4.86 -4.97 -8.20
N ALA A 279 5.55 -5.57 -9.16
CA ALA A 279 5.74 -5.12 -10.52
C ALA A 279 4.97 -6.06 -11.48
N GLY A 280 3.69 -5.75 -11.73
CA GLY A 280 2.85 -6.56 -12.61
C GLY A 280 2.23 -7.81 -11.95
N ARG A 281 1.68 -8.72 -12.78
CA ARG A 281 1.03 -9.96 -12.30
C ARG A 281 2.05 -11.09 -12.10
N ASN A 282 1.67 -12.13 -11.35
CA ASN A 282 2.47 -13.36 -11.24
C ASN A 282 2.33 -14.11 -12.55
N THR A 283 3.45 -14.66 -13.05
CA THR A 283 3.55 -15.15 -14.43
C THR A 283 3.84 -16.63 -14.52
N GLY A 284 4.05 -17.31 -13.40
CA GLY A 284 4.39 -18.72 -13.39
C GLY A 284 3.88 -19.42 -12.15
N LEU A 285 3.05 -20.44 -12.36
CA LEU A 285 2.76 -21.51 -11.42
C LEU A 285 3.04 -22.80 -12.19
N GLY A 286 3.88 -23.67 -11.64
CA GLY A 286 4.19 -24.93 -12.30
C GLY A 286 4.80 -25.95 -11.35
N TYR A 287 4.79 -27.19 -11.82
CA TYR A 287 5.50 -28.34 -11.26
C TYR A 287 6.77 -28.54 -12.10
N PHE A 288 7.89 -28.86 -11.47
CA PHE A 288 9.12 -29.12 -12.22
C PHE A 288 9.07 -30.50 -12.88
N THR A 289 9.91 -30.68 -13.89
CA THR A 289 10.08 -31.95 -14.62
C THR A 289 11.54 -32.43 -14.66
N ASP A 290 12.48 -31.74 -13.99
CA ASP A 290 13.90 -32.08 -14.01
C ASP A 290 14.26 -33.07 -12.89
N ALA A 291 14.79 -34.24 -13.26
CA ALA A 291 15.20 -35.29 -12.34
C ALA A 291 16.32 -34.86 -11.36
N ASN A 292 17.14 -33.85 -11.72
CA ASN A 292 18.25 -33.36 -10.90
C ASN A 292 17.97 -32.00 -10.24
N TYR A 293 16.70 -31.59 -10.22
CA TYR A 293 16.28 -30.27 -9.74
C TYR A 293 16.81 -29.95 -8.33
N LEU A 294 16.62 -30.86 -7.37
CA LEU A 294 17.02 -30.67 -5.97
C LEU A 294 18.54 -30.53 -5.83
N THR A 295 19.32 -31.33 -6.55
CA THR A 295 20.78 -31.27 -6.53
C THR A 295 21.26 -29.91 -7.03
N LYS A 296 20.79 -29.47 -8.20
CA LYS A 296 21.17 -28.16 -8.78
C LYS A 296 20.79 -27.00 -7.86
N LEU A 297 19.59 -27.06 -7.28
CA LEU A 297 19.09 -26.00 -6.40
C LEU A 297 19.87 -25.93 -5.08
N ASN A 298 20.20 -27.07 -4.47
CA ASN A 298 21.03 -27.10 -3.26
C ASN A 298 22.43 -26.55 -3.53
N THR A 299 23.07 -26.92 -4.65
CA THR A 299 24.35 -26.34 -5.06
C THR A 299 24.27 -24.83 -5.22
N LEU A 300 23.21 -24.33 -5.86
CA LEU A 300 22.99 -22.88 -6.01
C LEU A 300 22.84 -22.18 -4.66
N ILE A 301 22.01 -22.70 -3.76
CA ILE A 301 21.79 -22.12 -2.43
C ILE A 301 23.11 -22.06 -1.66
N THR A 302 23.89 -23.14 -1.65
CA THR A 302 25.21 -23.19 -1.03
C THR A 302 26.16 -22.15 -1.63
N ASN A 303 26.19 -22.00 -2.96
CA ASN A 303 27.02 -21.00 -3.63
C ASN A 303 26.61 -19.55 -3.27
N ILE A 304 25.31 -19.28 -3.16
CA ILE A 304 24.81 -17.97 -2.71
C ILE A 304 25.23 -17.72 -1.26
N GLN A 305 25.01 -18.68 -0.37
CA GLN A 305 25.33 -18.56 1.05
C GLN A 305 26.84 -18.40 1.31
N ASN A 306 27.67 -19.08 0.51
CA ASN A 306 29.14 -18.95 0.54
C ASN A 306 29.67 -17.69 -0.18
N GLY A 307 28.80 -16.92 -0.84
CA GLY A 307 29.16 -15.70 -1.56
C GLY A 307 29.90 -15.90 -2.88
N THR A 308 29.95 -17.13 -3.41
CA THR A 308 30.54 -17.45 -4.72
C THR A 308 29.59 -17.09 -5.87
N GLU A 309 28.28 -17.11 -5.62
CA GLU A 309 27.25 -16.55 -6.50
C GLU A 309 26.71 -15.24 -5.89
N LYS A 310 26.92 -14.11 -6.58
CA LYS A 310 26.54 -12.76 -6.10
C LYS A 310 25.41 -12.12 -6.90
N SER A 311 25.03 -12.72 -8.03
CA SER A 311 23.95 -12.21 -8.89
C SER A 311 22.55 -12.55 -8.38
N LYS A 312 22.45 -13.36 -7.32
CA LYS A 312 21.20 -13.87 -6.75
C LYS A 312 21.25 -13.81 -5.23
N LYS A 313 20.08 -13.81 -4.59
CA LYS A 313 19.94 -13.88 -3.13
C LYS A 313 19.05 -15.04 -2.73
N TYR A 314 19.29 -15.58 -1.54
CA TYR A 314 18.49 -16.60 -0.91
C TYR A 314 17.81 -16.02 0.33
N GLN A 315 16.52 -16.28 0.49
CA GLN A 315 15.76 -15.88 1.68
C GLN A 315 14.88 -17.05 2.14
N LEU A 316 15.15 -17.57 3.34
CA LEU A 316 14.27 -18.54 3.98
C LEU A 316 12.98 -17.82 4.45
N VAL A 317 11.82 -18.37 4.07
CA VAL A 317 10.51 -17.82 4.42
C VAL A 317 9.84 -18.66 5.50
N SER A 318 9.94 -20.00 5.40
CA SER A 318 9.42 -20.93 6.40
C SER A 318 10.19 -22.25 6.36
N ASP A 319 10.36 -22.88 7.52
CA ASP A 319 11.04 -24.17 7.67
C ASP A 319 10.28 -25.00 8.72
N LYS A 320 9.13 -25.54 8.31
CA LYS A 320 8.28 -26.40 9.14
C LYS A 320 8.56 -27.86 8.83
N SER A 321 8.14 -28.76 9.72
CA SER A 321 8.33 -30.20 9.56
C SER A 321 7.66 -30.78 8.31
N ASP A 322 6.57 -30.18 7.85
CA ASP A 322 5.74 -30.62 6.72
C ASP A 322 5.85 -29.69 5.50
N GLU A 323 6.51 -28.54 5.63
CA GLU A 323 6.60 -27.53 4.58
C GLU A 323 7.86 -26.68 4.71
N LYS A 324 8.62 -26.55 3.62
CA LYS A 324 9.73 -25.61 3.50
C LYS A 324 9.45 -24.60 2.41
N VAL A 325 9.62 -23.31 2.71
CA VAL A 325 9.40 -22.21 1.78
C VAL A 325 10.61 -21.29 1.76
N PHE A 326 11.12 -20.99 0.58
CA PHE A 326 12.20 -20.01 0.41
C PHE A 326 12.10 -19.30 -0.95
N ASP A 327 12.73 -18.14 -1.04
CA ASP A 327 12.80 -17.33 -2.24
C ASP A 327 14.23 -17.33 -2.79
N ILE A 328 14.35 -17.53 -4.10
CA ILE A 328 15.55 -17.13 -4.88
C ILE A 328 15.22 -15.82 -5.58
N ILE A 329 16.01 -14.79 -5.28
CA ILE A 329 15.77 -13.43 -5.76
C ILE A 329 16.84 -13.08 -6.78
N ILE A 330 16.42 -12.67 -7.98
CA ILE A 330 17.29 -12.28 -9.10
C ILE A 330 17.07 -10.78 -9.36
N PRO A 331 18.00 -9.90 -8.94
CA PRO A 331 17.92 -8.47 -9.21
C PRO A 331 18.22 -8.16 -10.68
N ILE A 332 17.35 -7.39 -11.31
CA ILE A 332 17.47 -6.94 -12.71
C ILE A 332 17.52 -5.42 -12.70
N LYS A 333 18.62 -4.84 -13.20
CA LYS A 333 18.73 -3.38 -13.33
C LYS A 333 18.05 -2.89 -14.61
N VAL A 334 17.21 -1.88 -14.47
CA VAL A 334 16.55 -1.18 -15.57
C VAL A 334 17.05 0.26 -15.57
N VAL A 335 17.84 0.62 -16.59
CA VAL A 335 18.52 1.93 -16.68
C VAL A 335 17.84 2.92 -17.63
N LYS A 336 16.89 2.43 -18.44
CA LYS A 336 16.09 3.23 -19.38
C LYS A 336 14.64 2.77 -19.35
N ASP A 337 13.73 3.72 -19.43
CA ASP A 337 12.31 3.46 -19.61
C ASP A 337 12.02 3.12 -21.10
N LYS A 338 10.77 2.78 -21.42
CA LYS A 338 10.36 2.36 -22.78
C LYS A 338 10.60 3.45 -23.84
N ASN A 339 10.65 4.72 -23.42
CA ASN A 339 10.83 5.88 -24.29
C ASN A 339 12.31 6.34 -24.32
N GLY A 340 13.21 5.60 -23.66
CA GLY A 340 14.64 5.89 -23.61
C GLY A 340 15.08 6.86 -22.52
N LYS A 341 14.17 7.32 -21.64
CA LYS A 341 14.52 8.20 -20.51
C LYS A 341 15.26 7.41 -19.43
N THR A 342 16.33 7.98 -18.89
CA THR A 342 17.10 7.37 -17.82
C THR A 342 16.23 7.17 -16.58
N ILE A 343 16.28 5.96 -16.03
CA ILE A 343 15.67 5.60 -14.75
C ILE A 343 16.69 4.78 -13.96
N ASP A 344 16.60 4.80 -12.63
CA ASP A 344 17.35 3.88 -11.77
C ASP A 344 16.34 3.00 -11.05
N LEU A 345 16.10 1.82 -11.60
CA LEU A 345 15.11 0.88 -11.12
C LEU A 345 15.76 -0.50 -10.98
N THR A 346 15.58 -1.12 -9.82
CA THR A 346 15.89 -2.53 -9.63
C THR A 346 14.60 -3.33 -9.56
N VAL A 347 14.44 -4.29 -10.47
CA VAL A 347 13.32 -5.25 -10.47
C VAL A 347 13.85 -6.58 -9.96
N ASN A 348 13.33 -7.03 -8.84
CA ASN A 348 13.60 -8.32 -8.25
C ASN A 348 12.62 -9.34 -8.84
N LYS A 349 13.10 -10.25 -9.68
CA LYS A 349 12.37 -11.50 -10.00
C LYS A 349 12.51 -12.42 -8.79
N VAL A 350 11.38 -12.82 -8.22
CA VAL A 350 11.32 -13.65 -7.02
C VAL A 350 10.74 -15.01 -7.41
N ALA A 351 11.57 -16.04 -7.32
CA ALA A 351 11.18 -17.42 -7.50
C ALA A 351 10.95 -18.07 -6.13
N ARG A 352 9.68 -18.17 -5.73
CA ARG A 352 9.28 -18.81 -4.48
C ARG A 352 9.16 -20.31 -4.67
N HIS A 353 9.92 -21.05 -3.88
CA HIS A 353 9.94 -22.49 -3.85
C HIS A 353 9.20 -22.96 -2.59
N THR A 354 8.14 -23.73 -2.78
CA THR A 354 7.39 -24.36 -1.68
C THR A 354 7.50 -25.86 -1.81
N PHE A 355 8.14 -26.50 -0.85
CA PHE A 355 8.29 -27.95 -0.76
C PHE A 355 7.37 -28.47 0.33
N LYS A 356 6.48 -29.39 -0.03
CA LYS A 356 5.76 -30.19 0.95
C LYS A 356 6.58 -31.42 1.27
N LEU A 357 6.69 -31.74 2.55
CA LEU A 357 7.49 -32.84 3.06
C LEU A 357 6.56 -33.89 3.66
N LYS A 358 6.88 -35.16 3.45
CA LYS A 358 6.24 -36.29 4.12
C LYS A 358 7.29 -37.20 4.74
N THR A 359 6.88 -37.95 5.76
CA THR A 359 7.73 -38.97 6.37
C THR A 359 7.44 -40.32 5.74
N GLU A 360 8.45 -40.93 5.13
CA GLU A 360 8.40 -42.32 4.66
C GLU A 360 9.56 -43.10 5.29
N ASN A 361 9.26 -44.25 5.90
CA ASN A 361 10.24 -45.13 6.54
C ASN A 361 11.19 -44.42 7.55
N GLY A 362 10.69 -43.41 8.27
CA GLY A 362 11.46 -42.63 9.24
C GLY A 362 12.36 -41.55 8.64
N ALA A 363 12.38 -41.37 7.32
CA ALA A 363 13.08 -40.29 6.63
C ALA A 363 12.08 -39.26 6.08
N GLN A 364 12.44 -37.99 6.12
CA GLN A 364 11.69 -36.95 5.40
C GLN A 364 12.03 -37.01 3.91
N ILE A 365 11.00 -37.03 3.08
CA ILE A 365 11.11 -36.93 1.63
C ILE A 365 10.21 -35.81 1.11
N VAL A 366 10.55 -35.31 -0.08
CA VAL A 366 9.74 -34.31 -0.78
C VAL A 366 8.52 -34.99 -1.39
N ASP A 367 7.33 -34.49 -1.06
CA ASP A 367 6.05 -34.97 -1.58
C ASP A 367 5.59 -34.16 -2.81
N ASP A 368 5.67 -32.83 -2.70
CA ASP A 368 5.23 -31.90 -3.74
C ASP A 368 6.14 -30.67 -3.76
N ILE A 369 6.34 -30.12 -4.95
CA ILE A 369 7.05 -28.86 -5.11
C ILE A 369 6.28 -27.95 -6.03
N ARG A 370 6.08 -26.74 -5.53
CA ARG A 370 5.48 -25.63 -6.25
C ARG A 370 6.48 -24.50 -6.40
N VAL A 371 6.59 -23.97 -7.61
CA VAL A 371 7.34 -22.74 -7.89
C VAL A 371 6.40 -21.64 -8.31
N GLU A 372 6.48 -20.49 -7.65
CA GLU A 372 5.74 -19.27 -8.01
C GLU A 372 6.69 -18.14 -8.38
N ILE A 373 6.48 -17.55 -9.56
CA ILE A 373 7.26 -16.40 -10.03
C ILE A 373 6.46 -15.11 -9.83
N SER A 374 7.07 -14.18 -9.11
CA SER A 374 6.60 -12.81 -8.94
C SER A 374 7.72 -11.82 -9.24
N TYR A 375 7.34 -10.57 -9.45
CA TYR A 375 8.28 -9.48 -9.68
C TYR A 375 7.97 -8.36 -8.70
N ASN A 376 8.99 -7.84 -8.04
CA ASN A 376 8.91 -6.68 -7.17
C ASN A 376 9.88 -5.62 -7.65
N SER A 377 9.48 -4.37 -7.66
CA SER A 377 10.33 -3.23 -7.99
C SER A 377 10.74 -2.48 -6.74
N ASP A 378 12.04 -2.26 -6.60
CA ASP A 378 12.60 -1.30 -5.66
C ASP A 378 12.52 0.09 -6.30
N MET A 379 11.56 0.89 -5.86
CA MET A 379 11.30 2.22 -6.40
C MET A 379 11.46 3.28 -5.33
N THR A 380 12.00 4.43 -5.73
CA THR A 380 11.97 5.64 -4.93
C THR A 380 11.13 6.69 -5.64
N THR A 381 10.13 7.24 -4.94
CA THR A 381 9.34 8.38 -5.42
C THR A 381 9.61 9.56 -4.50
N THR A 382 10.07 10.66 -5.09
CA THR A 382 10.30 11.92 -4.36
C THR A 382 9.15 12.87 -4.64
N TYR A 383 8.42 13.25 -3.60
CA TYR A 383 7.35 14.23 -3.64
C TYR A 383 7.87 15.58 -3.17
N GLN A 384 7.69 16.61 -3.98
CA GLN A 384 8.01 18.00 -3.66
C GLN A 384 6.72 18.72 -3.28
N LEU A 385 6.64 19.26 -2.07
CA LEU A 385 5.48 19.96 -1.55
C LEU A 385 5.72 21.48 -1.64
N ASN A 386 4.80 22.19 -2.30
CA ASN A 386 4.83 23.65 -2.37
C ASN A 386 3.58 24.22 -1.68
N TYR A 387 3.79 25.24 -0.83
CA TYR A 387 2.78 25.82 0.06
C TYR A 387 2.20 27.15 -0.44
#